data_AF-A0A8T5PTV8-F1
#
_entry.id   AF-A0A8T5PTV8-F1
#
_cell.length_a   1.000
_cell.length_b   1.000
_cell.length_c   1.000
_cell.angle_alpha   90.00
_cell.angle_beta   90.00
_cell.angle_gamma   90.00
#
_symmetry.space_group_name_H-M   'P 1'
#
loop_
_entity.id
_entity.type
_entity.pdbx_description
1 polymer ?
#
loop_
_entity_poly.entity_id
_entity_poly.type
_entity_poly.pdbx_seq_one_letter_code
_entity_poly.pdbx_strand_id
1 'polypeptide(L)'
;MKKFFVLVLLIICSCSGSLTVKCKDIESAGLQDNCLYKILCETENPVVCKEFNDLGIKEDCYFYFAQSKKELSYCDFFENPSARNHCYIAVARESGDKSICDKLVKSSYPDGDYCIELVESGEKPPVNRLTC
;
A
#
# COMPACT_ATOMS: atom_id res chain seq x y z
N MET A 1 48.06 -37.95 -14.82
CA MET A 1 48.50 -36.96 -13.82
C MET A 1 48.05 -35.57 -14.28
N LYS A 2 46.78 -35.16 -14.35
CA LYS A 2 45.75 -34.93 -13.30
C LYS A 2 46.23 -34.14 -12.06
N LYS A 3 47.08 -33.11 -12.22
CA LYS A 3 47.33 -32.11 -11.15
C LYS A 3 47.51 -30.65 -11.62
N PHE A 4 47.31 -30.31 -12.90
CA PHE A 4 47.53 -28.94 -13.39
C PHE A 4 46.26 -28.13 -13.70
N PHE A 5 45.06 -28.70 -13.55
CA PHE A 5 43.79 -28.02 -13.88
C PHE A 5 43.08 -27.36 -12.69
N VAL A 6 43.64 -27.44 -11.48
CA VAL A 6 42.96 -26.95 -10.25
C VAL A 6 43.45 -25.55 -9.82
N LEU A 7 44.42 -24.96 -10.52
CA LEU A 7 45.00 -23.66 -10.13
C LEU A 7 44.54 -22.46 -11.00
N VAL A 8 43.38 -22.55 -11.65
CA VAL A 8 42.72 -21.42 -12.35
C VAL A 8 41.31 -21.14 -11.77
N LEU A 9 41.01 -21.66 -10.57
CA LEU A 9 39.77 -21.35 -9.83
C LEU A 9 39.98 -20.27 -8.74
N LEU A 10 41.05 -19.47 -8.83
CA LEU A 10 41.36 -18.37 -7.90
C LEU A 10 41.08 -16.98 -8.48
N ILE A 11 40.23 -16.87 -9.50
CA ILE A 11 39.65 -15.59 -9.98
C ILE A 11 38.12 -15.72 -10.02
N ILE A 12 37.54 -16.14 -8.90
CA ILE A 12 36.13 -15.88 -8.60
C ILE A 12 36.07 -15.32 -7.18
N CYS A 13 36.79 -14.21 -6.95
CA CYS A 13 36.37 -13.26 -5.93
C CYS A 13 35.31 -12.34 -6.56
N SER A 14 34.21 -12.93 -7.01
CA SER A 14 32.98 -12.16 -7.20
C SER A 14 32.47 -11.87 -5.79
N CYS A 15 32.97 -10.79 -5.19
CA CYS A 15 32.25 -10.06 -4.15
C CYS A 15 30.98 -9.45 -4.77
N SER A 16 30.11 -10.31 -5.31
CA SER A 16 28.71 -10.02 -5.57
C SER A 16 27.90 -10.41 -4.34
N GLY A 17 28.48 -10.22 -3.15
CA GLY A 17 27.74 -10.20 -1.91
C GLY A 17 26.89 -8.95 -1.91
N SER A 18 25.82 -8.94 -2.71
CA SER A 18 24.73 -8.00 -2.51
C SER A 18 24.26 -8.28 -1.09
N LEU A 19 24.63 -7.42 -0.15
CA LEU A 19 24.09 -7.46 1.19
C LEU A 19 22.61 -7.11 1.06
N THR A 20 21.78 -8.10 0.77
CA THR A 20 20.33 -7.93 0.68
C THR A 20 19.84 -7.76 2.11
N VAL A 21 19.89 -6.54 2.62
CA VAL A 21 19.22 -6.19 3.87
C VAL A 21 17.74 -6.45 3.64
N LYS A 22 17.19 -7.47 4.31
CA LYS A 22 15.74 -7.67 4.31
C LYS A 22 15.17 -6.59 5.22
N CYS A 23 14.11 -5.90 4.79
CA CYS A 23 13.53 -4.83 5.61
C CYS A 23 13.15 -5.32 7.02
N LYS A 24 12.77 -6.60 7.16
CA LYS A 24 12.41 -7.24 8.45
C LYS A 24 13.56 -7.33 9.45
N ASP A 25 14.81 -7.24 8.98
CA ASP A 25 16.00 -7.34 9.82
C ASP A 25 16.43 -5.95 10.35
N ILE A 26 15.73 -4.88 9.97
CA ILE A 26 16.00 -3.52 10.42
C ILE A 26 15.34 -3.29 11.78
N GLU A 27 16.14 -3.03 12.81
CA GLU A 27 15.66 -2.84 14.19
C GLU A 27 14.78 -1.58 14.36
N SER A 28 15.11 -0.50 13.65
CA SER A 28 14.34 0.73 13.72
C SER A 28 13.07 0.62 12.87
N ALA A 29 11.91 0.64 13.53
CA ALA A 29 10.59 0.59 12.88
C ALA A 29 10.43 1.62 11.75
N GLY A 30 10.89 2.87 11.96
CA GLY A 30 10.81 3.91 10.92
C GLY A 30 11.73 3.63 9.72
N LEU A 31 12.93 3.09 9.95
CA LEU A 31 13.83 2.69 8.85
C LEU A 31 13.30 1.44 8.12
N GLN A 32 12.68 0.51 8.86
CA GLN A 32 11.98 -0.63 8.28
C GLN A 32 10.82 -0.15 7.37
N ASP A 33 9.98 0.77 7.85
CA ASP A 33 8.86 1.30 7.07
C ASP A 33 9.36 2.04 5.82
N ASN A 34 10.43 2.82 5.92
CA ASN A 34 11.06 3.45 4.74
C ASN A 34 11.60 2.42 3.73
N CYS A 35 12.13 1.29 4.20
CA CYS A 35 12.57 0.19 3.34
C CYS A 35 11.37 -0.47 2.64
N LEU A 36 10.28 -0.74 3.38
CA LEU A 36 9.05 -1.31 2.85
C LEU A 36 8.37 -0.38 1.84
N TYR A 37 8.38 0.93 2.07
CA TYR A 37 7.87 1.94 1.14
C TYR A 37 8.53 1.83 -0.24
N LYS A 38 9.86 1.67 -0.29
CA LYS A 38 10.58 1.49 -1.56
C LYS A 38 10.14 0.22 -2.28
N ILE A 39 10.04 -0.89 -1.56
CA ILE A 39 9.57 -2.16 -2.13
C ILE A 39 8.14 -2.01 -2.66
N LEU A 40 7.26 -1.35 -1.91
CA LEU A 40 5.89 -1.08 -2.33
C LEU A 40 5.87 -0.33 -3.66
N CYS A 41 6.63 0.76 -3.79
CA CYS A 41 6.64 1.55 -5.03
C CYS A 41 7.33 0.86 -6.21
N GLU A 42 8.30 -0.01 -5.97
CA GLU A 42 8.97 -0.78 -7.03
C GLU A 42 8.12 -1.96 -7.53
N THR A 43 7.32 -2.56 -6.65
CA THR A 43 6.61 -3.83 -6.94
C THR A 43 5.10 -3.67 -7.09
N GLU A 44 4.52 -2.55 -6.66
CA GLU A 44 3.08 -2.33 -6.51
C GLU A 44 2.36 -3.49 -5.79
N ASN A 45 3.04 -4.14 -4.84
CA ASN A 45 2.49 -5.33 -4.19
C ASN A 45 1.72 -4.96 -2.90
N PRO A 46 0.38 -5.12 -2.86
CA PRO A 46 -0.43 -4.76 -1.69
C PRO A 46 -0.15 -5.63 -0.46
N VAL A 47 0.48 -6.79 -0.62
CA VAL A 47 0.89 -7.64 0.50
C VAL A 47 1.88 -6.91 1.40
N VAL A 48 2.60 -5.91 0.90
CA VAL A 48 3.55 -5.08 1.69
C VAL A 48 2.82 -4.23 2.72
N CYS A 49 1.59 -3.77 2.47
CA CYS A 49 0.87 -2.87 3.38
C CYS A 49 0.77 -3.40 4.81
N LYS A 50 0.54 -4.71 4.98
CA LYS A 50 0.40 -5.31 6.31
C LYS A 50 1.70 -5.30 7.13
N GLU A 51 2.85 -5.15 6.47
CA GLU A 51 4.18 -5.25 7.07
C GLU A 51 4.67 -3.91 7.66
N PHE A 52 4.01 -2.79 7.35
CA PHE A 52 4.32 -1.50 7.97
C PHE A 52 4.04 -1.55 9.48
N ASN A 53 4.94 -0.93 10.25
CA ASN A 53 4.82 -0.80 11.69
C ASN A 53 3.88 0.36 12.04
N ASP A 54 4.03 1.51 11.37
CA ASP A 54 3.16 2.66 11.58
C ASP A 54 1.75 2.39 11.01
N LEU A 55 0.74 2.54 11.87
CA LEU A 55 -0.66 2.31 11.50
C LEU A 55 -1.13 3.30 10.43
N GLY A 56 -0.72 4.56 10.50
CA GLY A 56 -1.08 5.57 9.53
C GLY A 56 -0.51 5.26 8.15
N ILE A 57 0.78 4.88 8.07
CA ILE A 57 1.40 4.45 6.81
C ILE A 57 0.70 3.20 6.24
N LYS A 58 0.31 2.26 7.12
CA LYS A 58 -0.44 1.06 6.73
C LYS A 58 -1.80 1.39 6.13
N GLU A 59 -2.57 2.23 6.80
CA GLU A 59 -3.88 2.70 6.33
C GLU A 59 -3.73 3.49 5.02
N ASP A 60 -2.76 4.40 4.94
CA ASP A 60 -2.43 5.11 3.71
C ASP A 60 -2.08 4.12 2.58
N CYS A 61 -1.34 3.05 2.84
CA CYS A 61 -1.02 2.02 1.84
C CYS A 61 -2.28 1.35 1.28
N TYR A 62 -3.22 0.95 2.14
CA TYR A 62 -4.48 0.35 1.69
C TYR A 62 -5.36 1.36 0.96
N PHE A 63 -5.41 2.62 1.41
CA PHE A 63 -6.15 3.69 0.73
C PHE A 63 -5.60 3.97 -0.68
N TYR A 64 -4.28 3.82 -0.89
CA TYR A 64 -3.65 3.97 -2.20
C TYR A 64 -4.15 2.90 -3.17
N PHE A 65 -4.17 1.64 -2.75
CA PHE A 65 -4.68 0.55 -3.59
C PHE A 65 -6.19 0.64 -3.81
N ALA A 66 -6.96 1.00 -2.78
CA ALA A 66 -8.40 1.20 -2.89
C ALA A 66 -8.74 2.18 -4.02
N GLN A 67 -8.08 3.34 -4.04
CA GLN A 67 -8.33 4.37 -5.07
C GLN A 67 -7.75 3.99 -6.44
N SER A 68 -6.47 3.58 -6.48
CA SER A 68 -5.78 3.32 -7.75
C SER A 68 -6.37 2.14 -8.51
N LYS A 69 -6.80 1.10 -7.80
CA LYS A 69 -7.41 -0.10 -8.39
C LYS A 69 -8.94 -0.03 -8.37
N LYS A 70 -9.54 0.95 -7.68
CA LYS A 70 -10.99 1.11 -7.49
C LYS A 70 -11.64 -0.12 -6.84
N GLU A 71 -10.92 -0.75 -5.92
CA GLU A 71 -11.31 -2.00 -5.27
C GLU A 71 -11.69 -1.77 -3.80
N LEU A 72 -12.94 -2.08 -3.44
CA LEU A 72 -13.48 -1.85 -2.10
C LEU A 72 -12.88 -2.78 -1.04
N SER A 73 -12.37 -3.95 -1.43
CA SER A 73 -11.77 -4.94 -0.53
C SER A 73 -10.62 -4.36 0.29
N TYR A 74 -9.90 -3.36 -0.25
CA TYR A 74 -8.84 -2.67 0.49
C TYR A 74 -9.39 -1.79 1.63
N CYS A 75 -10.63 -1.31 1.53
CA CYS A 75 -11.27 -0.55 2.61
C CYS A 75 -11.66 -1.45 3.80
N ASP A 76 -11.74 -2.76 3.61
CA ASP A 76 -12.09 -3.70 4.69
C ASP A 76 -10.96 -3.86 5.72
N PHE A 77 -9.74 -3.40 5.40
CA PHE A 77 -8.61 -3.36 6.33
C PHE A 77 -8.67 -2.20 7.35
N PHE A 78 -9.65 -1.28 7.21
CA PHE A 78 -9.84 -0.19 8.15
C PHE A 78 -10.76 -0.63 9.29
N GLU A 79 -10.20 -0.72 10.49
CA GLU A 79 -10.95 -1.10 11.70
C GLU A 79 -11.92 0.01 12.12
N ASN A 80 -11.48 1.28 12.00
CA ASN A 80 -12.32 2.43 12.32
C ASN A 80 -13.41 2.63 11.25
N PRO A 81 -14.72 2.59 11.62
CA PRO A 81 -15.80 2.72 10.65
C PRO A 81 -15.82 4.06 9.90
N SER A 82 -15.41 5.15 10.55
CA SER A 82 -15.31 6.46 9.88
C SER A 82 -14.20 6.46 8.82
N ALA A 83 -13.03 5.89 9.13
CA ALA A 83 -11.93 5.76 8.16
C ALA A 83 -12.31 4.83 6.99
N ARG A 84 -13.02 3.73 7.29
CA ARG A 84 -13.56 2.84 6.25
C ARG A 84 -14.57 3.54 5.35
N ASN A 85 -15.50 4.32 5.92
CA ASN A 85 -16.44 5.12 5.14
C ASN A 85 -15.70 6.13 4.25
N HIS A 86 -14.67 6.81 4.76
CA HIS A 86 -13.82 7.68 3.95
C HIS A 86 -13.17 6.94 2.77
N CYS A 87 -12.68 5.73 3.00
CA CYS A 87 -12.17 4.87 1.94
C CYS A 87 -13.23 4.57 0.88
N TYR A 88 -14.43 4.13 1.28
CA TYR A 88 -15.53 3.88 0.35
C TYR A 88 -15.93 5.11 -0.45
N ILE A 89 -16.03 6.29 0.18
CA ILE A 89 -16.34 7.54 -0.51
C ILE A 89 -15.27 7.87 -1.56
N ALA A 90 -13.98 7.70 -1.23
CA ALA A 90 -12.91 7.94 -2.19
C ALA A 90 -13.01 7.00 -3.41
N VAL A 91 -13.28 5.71 -3.19
CA VAL A 91 -13.50 4.75 -4.28
C VAL A 91 -14.76 5.10 -5.09
N ALA A 92 -15.85 5.52 -4.45
CA ALA A 92 -17.07 5.97 -5.13
C ALA A 92 -16.78 7.15 -6.06
N ARG A 93 -16.05 8.16 -5.57
CA ARG A 93 -15.66 9.34 -6.35
C ARG A 93 -14.73 9.00 -7.51
N GLU A 94 -13.74 8.15 -7.29
CA GLU A 94 -12.79 7.77 -8.36
C GLU A 94 -13.41 6.84 -9.41
N SER A 95 -14.37 5.99 -9.01
CA SER A 95 -15.08 5.09 -9.93
C SER A 95 -16.30 5.72 -10.61
N GLY A 96 -16.91 6.74 -10.00
CA GLY A 96 -18.19 7.28 -10.41
C GLY A 96 -19.39 6.40 -9.98
N ASP A 97 -19.16 5.35 -9.19
CA ASP A 97 -20.19 4.40 -8.78
C ASP A 97 -20.86 4.81 -7.48
N LYS A 98 -22.04 5.40 -7.62
CA LYS A 98 -22.89 5.85 -6.49
C LYS A 98 -23.39 4.70 -5.63
N SER A 99 -23.48 3.47 -6.15
CA SER A 99 -23.98 2.33 -5.37
C SER A 99 -23.07 1.98 -4.19
N ILE A 100 -21.82 2.45 -4.22
CA ILE A 100 -20.88 2.32 -3.11
C ILE A 100 -21.35 3.13 -1.88
N CYS A 101 -22.07 4.24 -2.09
CA CYS A 101 -22.60 5.06 -1.00
C CYS A 101 -23.61 4.30 -0.11
N ASP A 102 -24.26 3.25 -0.64
CA ASP A 102 -25.18 2.40 0.13
C ASP A 102 -24.45 1.52 1.17
N LYS A 103 -23.12 1.37 1.05
CA LYS A 103 -22.29 0.58 1.98
C LYS A 103 -21.85 1.36 3.23
N LEU A 104 -22.12 2.67 3.28
CA LEU A 104 -21.68 3.52 4.38
C LEU A 104 -22.40 3.20 5.68
N VAL A 105 -21.64 3.11 6.77
CA VAL A 105 -22.21 2.91 8.11
C VAL A 105 -22.68 4.26 8.66
N LYS A 106 -23.99 4.43 8.86
CA LYS A 106 -24.63 5.71 9.24
C LYS A 106 -24.20 6.27 10.60
N SER A 107 -23.64 5.47 11.50
CA SER A 107 -23.24 5.92 12.85
C SER A 107 -22.03 6.87 12.86
N SER A 108 -21.41 7.12 11.71
CA SER A 108 -20.01 7.56 11.63
C SER A 108 -19.74 8.67 10.61
N TYR A 109 -20.75 9.13 9.84
CA TYR A 109 -20.61 10.13 8.79
C TYR A 109 -21.98 10.78 8.44
N PRO A 110 -22.05 12.02 7.93
CA PRO A 110 -23.28 12.52 7.29
C PRO A 110 -23.74 11.58 6.16
N ASP A 111 -25.05 11.49 5.96
CA ASP A 111 -25.80 10.43 5.26
C ASP A 111 -25.27 10.06 3.85
N GLY A 112 -25.72 8.92 3.33
CA GLY A 112 -25.40 8.44 1.97
C GLY A 112 -25.66 9.47 0.87
N ASP A 113 -26.62 10.39 1.09
CA ASP A 113 -26.92 11.52 0.20
C ASP A 113 -25.68 12.41 -0.04
N TYR A 114 -24.88 12.70 0.98
CA TYR A 114 -23.65 13.50 0.83
C TYR A 114 -22.61 12.78 -0.02
N CYS A 115 -22.50 11.45 0.11
CA CYS A 115 -21.63 10.66 -0.75
C CYS A 115 -22.08 10.73 -2.22
N ILE A 116 -23.40 10.64 -2.48
CA ILE A 116 -23.95 10.73 -3.83
C ILE A 116 -23.65 12.09 -4.45
N GLU A 117 -23.85 13.19 -3.72
CA GLU A 117 -23.52 14.55 -4.18
C GLU A 117 -22.05 14.69 -4.58
N LEU A 118 -21.12 14.14 -3.78
CA LEU A 118 -19.69 14.16 -4.09
C LEU A 118 -19.33 13.36 -5.35
N VAL A 119 -20.03 12.26 -5.61
CA VAL A 119 -19.83 11.49 -6.84
C VAL A 119 -20.39 12.24 -8.05
N GLU A 120 -21.55 12.88 -7.90
CA GLU A 120 -22.20 13.67 -8.95
C GLU A 120 -21.45 14.96 -9.32
N SER A 121 -20.77 15.58 -8.36
CA SER A 121 -19.95 16.76 -8.63
C SER A 121 -18.76 16.47 -9.55
N GLY A 122 -18.35 15.20 -9.66
CA GLY A 122 -17.17 14.78 -10.39
C GLY A 122 -15.85 15.24 -9.77
N GLU A 123 -15.88 15.78 -8.55
CA GLU A 123 -14.69 16.22 -7.84
C GLU A 123 -13.88 14.99 -7.38
N LYS A 124 -12.61 14.93 -7.76
CA LYS A 124 -11.71 13.85 -7.36
C LYS A 124 -11.41 13.86 -5.86
N PRO A 125 -11.25 12.68 -5.22
CA PRO A 125 -10.88 12.59 -3.81
C PRO A 125 -9.52 13.23 -3.51
N PRO A 126 -9.28 13.63 -2.25
CA PRO A 126 -7.97 14.12 -1.84
C PRO A 126 -6.90 13.07 -2.11
N VAL A 127 -5.76 13.53 -2.63
CA VAL A 127 -4.63 12.66 -2.95
C VAL A 127 -4.11 12.03 -1.66
N ASN A 128 -3.87 10.73 -1.71
CA ASN A 128 -3.23 10.00 -0.62
C ASN A 128 -1.84 10.57 -0.33
N ARG A 129 -1.44 10.60 0.94
CA ARG A 129 -0.07 10.93 1.36
C ARG A 129 0.97 9.96 0.78
N LEU A 130 0.58 8.70 0.58
CA LEU A 130 1.42 7.68 -0.04
C LEU A 130 1.33 7.80 -1.57
N THR A 131 2.40 8.28 -2.20
CA THR A 131 2.52 8.40 -3.64
C THR A 131 3.76 7.65 -4.13
N CYS A 132 3.50 6.52 -4.76
CA CYS A 132 4.38 5.94 -5.77
C CYS A 132 3.97 6.56 -7.12
#